data_AF-A0A1C3FCB3-F1
#
_entry.id   AF-A0A1C3FCB3-F1
#
_cell.length_a   1.000
_cell.length_b   1.000
_cell.length_c   1.000
_cell.angle_alpha   90.00
_cell.angle_beta   90.00
_cell.angle_gamma   90.00
#
_symmetry.space_group_name_H-M   'P 1'
#
loop_
_entity.id
_entity.type
_entity.pdbx_description
1 polymer ?
#
loop_
_entity_poly.entity_id
_entity_poly.type
_entity_poly.pdbx_seq_one_letter_code
_entity_poly.pdbx_strand_id
1 'polypeptide(L)'
;MNSIQISLTLVFVLISLSLFLLLLKINPFTVEKNILKQRRLYLSGAKLKISERVTIRFTTLFRQTGYTFKKFTLMVAAALVLGFMAGFLLFNNAGLAAVMAVCLTPTPYFYLTVKSAKAAREEIEGLENTMSIITNAYAGCDDIIKAMETYVEEKNKYIPVRLRKPTPFDEFVSEIKLINPNIEHGLYRLEAKIKNRYFAEWVKMLILCYRDRRLKFALFPVIKSMNDAKVMQIESDGMMTRVWRDYLMTVGMMFSIIPMMRFSNAEWFSILTGTTIGKMLIVVMLMTALATSFHVMKVTKPVNK
;
A
#
# COMPACT_ATOMS: atom_id res chain seq x y z
N MET A 1 41.96 10.62 7.01
CA MET A 1 40.51 10.69 7.30
C MET A 1 40.33 11.58 8.52
N ASN A 2 39.82 12.81 8.34
CA ASN A 2 39.89 13.85 9.37
C ASN A 2 38.94 13.52 10.53
N SER A 3 39.45 13.61 11.76
CA SER A 3 38.71 13.41 13.02
C SER A 3 37.38 14.20 13.07
N ILE A 4 37.34 15.34 12.38
CA ILE A 4 36.17 16.22 12.22
C ILE A 4 35.02 15.56 11.44
N GLN A 5 35.31 14.75 10.41
CA GLN A 5 34.25 14.05 9.68
C GLN A 5 33.68 12.89 10.48
N ILE A 6 34.51 12.22 11.28
CA ILE A 6 34.07 11.15 12.17
C ILE A 6 33.19 11.72 13.29
N SER A 7 33.54 12.87 13.86
CA SER A 7 32.69 13.52 14.87
C SER A 7 31.36 13.98 14.28
N LEU A 8 31.34 14.52 13.05
CA LEU A 8 30.12 14.93 12.35
C LEU A 8 29.19 13.75 12.03
N THR A 9 29.73 12.60 11.61
CA THR A 9 28.92 11.40 11.39
C THR A 9 28.34 10.87 12.70
N LEU A 10 29.12 10.88 13.78
CA LEU A 10 28.67 10.45 15.11
C LEU A 10 27.56 11.37 15.67
N VAL A 11 27.70 12.69 15.49
CA VAL A 11 26.67 13.68 15.86
C VAL A 11 25.40 13.48 15.03
N PHE A 12 25.50 13.23 13.72
CA PHE A 12 24.33 12.96 12.89
C PHE A 12 23.62 11.65 13.30
N VAL A 13 24.37 10.60 13.64
CA VAL A 13 23.81 9.35 14.18
C VAL A 13 23.14 9.61 15.53
N LEU A 14 23.72 10.41 16.42
CA LEU A 14 23.11 10.77 17.70
C LEU A 14 21.84 11.62 17.53
N ILE A 15 21.82 12.56 16.59
CA ILE A 15 20.64 13.39 16.28
C ILE A 15 19.53 12.52 15.67
N SER A 16 19.85 11.64 14.72
CA SER A 16 18.86 10.73 14.12
C SER A 16 18.33 9.71 15.13
N LEU A 17 19.18 9.21 16.03
CA LEU A 17 18.78 8.34 17.14
C LEU A 17 17.89 9.08 18.15
N SER A 18 18.22 10.33 18.47
CA SER A 18 17.41 11.20 19.33
C SER A 18 16.05 11.51 18.69
N LEU A 19 16.01 11.86 17.41
CA LEU A 19 14.78 12.05 16.63
C LEU A 19 13.93 10.78 16.58
N PHE A 20 14.55 9.62 16.42
CA PHE A 20 13.88 8.32 16.44
C PHE A 20 13.25 8.02 17.80
N LEU A 21 13.99 8.25 18.90
CA LEU A 21 13.50 8.08 20.27
C LEU A 21 12.36 9.06 20.59
N LEU A 22 12.48 10.31 20.12
CA LEU A 22 11.49 11.36 20.32
C LEU A 22 10.21 11.07 19.51
N LEU A 23 10.33 10.61 18.26
CA LEU A 23 9.19 10.12 17.46
C LEU A 23 8.54 8.87 18.04
N LEU A 24 9.28 8.01 18.75
CA LEU A 24 8.68 6.85 19.42
C LEU A 24 7.84 7.26 20.64
N LYS A 25 8.26 8.35 21.31
CA LYS A 25 7.63 8.89 22.52
C LYS A 25 6.42 9.77 22.19
N ILE A 26 6.50 10.56 21.12
CA ILE A 26 5.34 11.23 20.54
C ILE A 26 4.56 10.17 19.79
N ASN A 27 3.42 9.74 20.33
CA ASN A 27 2.47 8.91 19.62
C ASN A 27 1.41 9.86 19.02
N PRO A 28 1.65 10.56 17.89
CA PRO A 28 0.74 11.60 17.39
C PRO A 28 -0.59 11.03 16.87
N PHE A 29 -0.76 9.70 16.95
CA PHE A 29 -1.95 8.98 16.53
C PHE A 29 -2.81 8.45 17.69
N THR A 30 -2.44 8.73 18.95
CA THR A 30 -3.39 8.71 20.07
C THR A 30 -4.25 9.98 20.07
N VAL A 31 -4.58 10.52 18.89
CA VAL A 31 -5.76 11.37 18.78
C VAL A 31 -6.92 10.42 18.98
N GLU A 32 -7.46 10.45 20.18
CA GLU A 32 -8.72 9.85 20.57
C GLU A 32 -9.67 9.85 19.38
N LYS A 33 -10.05 8.65 18.89
CA LYS A 33 -11.01 8.48 17.81
C LYS A 33 -12.32 9.08 18.28
N ASN A 34 -12.51 10.37 18.06
CA ASN A 34 -13.77 11.03 18.31
C ASN A 34 -14.71 10.62 17.18
N ILE A 35 -15.32 9.44 17.32
CA ILE A 35 -16.26 8.80 16.37
C ILE A 35 -17.35 9.81 15.96
N LEU A 36 -17.76 10.69 16.89
CA LEU A 36 -18.74 11.75 16.68
C LEU A 36 -18.24 12.87 15.75
N LYS A 37 -16.95 13.22 15.83
CA LYS A 37 -16.32 14.23 14.95
C LYS A 37 -16.10 13.64 13.55
N GLN A 38 -15.79 12.34 13.47
CA GLN A 38 -15.65 11.59 12.23
C GLN A 38 -17.00 11.42 11.49
N ARG A 39 -18.09 11.18 12.23
CA ARG A 39 -19.47 11.19 11.70
C ARG A 39 -19.90 12.59 11.23
N ARG A 40 -19.56 13.65 11.98
CA ARG A 40 -19.79 15.05 11.55
C ARG A 40 -19.05 15.39 10.25
N LEU A 41 -17.82 14.93 10.07
CA LEU A 41 -17.03 15.18 8.85
C LEU A 41 -17.61 14.51 7.60
N TYR A 42 -18.19 13.31 7.74
CA TYR A 42 -18.90 12.64 6.64
C TYR A 42 -20.20 13.33 6.25
N LEU A 43 -20.90 13.93 7.21
CA LEU A 43 -22.20 14.59 7.00
C LEU A 43 -22.09 16.09 6.65
N SER A 44 -21.02 16.77 7.08
CA SER A 44 -20.92 18.24 7.02
C SER A 44 -20.23 18.79 5.76
N GLY A 45 -19.62 17.96 4.92
CA GLY A 45 -18.91 18.42 3.70
C GLY A 45 -17.73 19.38 3.95
N ALA A 46 -17.31 19.58 5.21
CA ALA A 46 -16.27 20.53 5.58
C ALA A 46 -14.89 20.05 5.11
N LYS A 47 -14.13 20.94 4.47
CA LYS A 47 -12.76 20.65 4.00
C LYS A 47 -11.85 20.39 5.21
N LEU A 48 -11.35 19.16 5.34
CA LEU A 48 -10.38 18.76 6.37
C LEU A 48 -9.13 19.64 6.37
N LYS A 49 -8.60 19.94 7.56
CA LYS A 49 -7.25 20.50 7.70
C LYS A 49 -6.22 19.53 7.13
N ILE A 50 -5.12 20.07 6.59
CA ILE A 50 -4.08 19.27 5.90
C ILE A 50 -3.50 18.21 6.84
N SER A 51 -3.31 18.54 8.13
CA SER A 51 -2.84 17.61 9.16
C SER A 51 -3.80 16.42 9.38
N GLU A 52 -5.10 16.67 9.50
CA GLU A 52 -6.12 15.64 9.71
C GLU A 52 -6.22 14.70 8.50
N ARG A 53 -6.09 15.22 7.29
CA ARG A 53 -6.05 14.42 6.06
C ARG A 53 -4.83 13.49 6.03
N VAL A 54 -3.68 14.00 6.45
CA VAL A 54 -2.44 13.21 6.54
C VAL A 54 -2.60 12.12 7.60
N THR A 55 -3.14 12.45 8.78
CA THR A 55 -3.37 11.49 9.86
C THR A 55 -4.30 10.36 9.41
N ILE A 56 -5.43 10.70 8.80
CA ILE A 56 -6.38 9.70 8.28
C ILE A 56 -5.68 8.79 7.26
N ARG A 57 -4.92 9.35 6.32
CA ARG A 57 -4.17 8.56 5.33
C ARG A 57 -3.20 7.58 5.98
N PHE A 58 -2.40 8.04 6.94
CA PHE A 58 -1.48 7.14 7.65
C PHE A 58 -2.22 6.05 8.43
N THR A 59 -3.30 6.38 9.12
CA THR A 59 -4.10 5.38 9.85
C THR A 59 -4.75 4.35 8.91
N THR A 60 -5.23 4.77 7.73
CA THR A 60 -5.78 3.85 6.72
C THR A 60 -4.68 2.96 6.14
N LEU A 61 -3.50 3.51 5.86
CA LEU A 61 -2.35 2.76 5.35
C LEU A 61 -1.88 1.71 6.37
N PHE A 62 -1.79 2.06 7.64
CA PHE A 62 -1.41 1.11 8.70
C PHE A 62 -2.48 0.02 8.88
N ARG A 63 -3.77 0.37 8.78
CA ARG A 63 -4.86 -0.61 8.84
C ARG A 63 -4.81 -1.61 7.68
N GLN A 64 -4.58 -1.13 6.46
CA GLN A 64 -4.53 -1.97 5.25
C GLN A 64 -3.26 -2.83 5.17
N THR A 65 -2.13 -2.34 5.69
CA THR A 65 -0.85 -3.06 5.61
C THR A 65 -0.54 -3.90 6.84
N GLY A 66 -1.26 -3.73 7.94
CA GLY A 66 -0.98 -4.37 9.23
C GLY A 66 0.30 -3.87 9.92
N TYR A 67 0.84 -2.72 9.51
CA TYR A 67 2.05 -2.16 10.10
C TYR A 67 1.75 -1.35 11.36
N THR A 68 2.49 -1.61 12.43
CA THR A 68 2.49 -0.79 13.65
C THR A 68 3.30 0.48 13.42
N PHE A 69 2.91 1.57 14.08
CA PHE A 69 3.67 2.82 14.09
C PHE A 69 5.17 2.62 14.39
N LYS A 70 5.50 1.75 15.36
CA LYS A 70 6.90 1.37 15.68
C LYS A 70 7.68 0.80 14.49
N LYS A 71 7.03 0.03 13.61
CA LYS A 71 7.66 -0.53 12.40
C LYS A 71 7.87 0.56 11.35
N PHE A 72 6.94 1.50 11.23
CA PHE A 72 7.07 2.63 10.33
C PHE A 72 8.17 3.60 10.76
N THR A 73 8.23 3.96 12.05
CA THR A 73 9.31 4.81 12.57
C THR A 73 10.67 4.13 12.41
N LEU A 74 10.74 2.81 12.59
CA LEU A 74 11.96 2.05 12.33
C LEU A 74 12.35 2.10 10.86
N MET A 75 11.40 1.97 9.93
CA MET A 75 11.67 2.13 8.49
C MET A 75 12.16 3.54 8.13
N VAL A 76 11.61 4.58 8.75
CA VAL A 76 12.06 5.97 8.55
C VAL A 76 13.46 6.18 9.10
N ALA A 77 13.76 5.68 10.30
CA ALA A 77 15.10 5.73 10.86
C ALA A 77 16.11 4.94 10.01
N ALA A 78 15.74 3.74 9.54
CA ALA A 78 16.57 2.95 8.63
C ALA A 78 16.82 3.70 7.31
N ALA A 79 15.80 4.34 6.72
CA ALA A 79 15.97 5.15 5.52
C ALA A 79 16.90 6.35 5.73
N LEU A 80 16.82 7.03 6.88
CA LEU A 80 17.73 8.12 7.24
C LEU A 80 19.17 7.64 7.38
N VAL A 81 19.41 6.55 8.11
CA VAL A 81 20.75 6.00 8.32
C VAL A 81 21.35 5.49 7.01
N LEU A 82 20.57 4.75 6.21
CA LEU A 82 21.00 4.27 4.90
C LEU A 82 21.25 5.42 3.93
N GLY A 83 20.38 6.44 3.91
CA GLY A 83 20.55 7.63 3.09
C GLY A 83 21.81 8.42 3.45
N PHE A 84 22.11 8.54 4.74
CA PHE A 84 23.34 9.18 5.21
C PHE A 84 24.59 8.37 4.86
N MET A 85 24.56 7.06 5.07
CA MET A 85 25.68 6.17 4.72
C MET A 85 25.95 6.18 3.20
N ALA A 86 24.90 6.11 2.38
CA ALA A 86 25.01 6.23 0.93
C ALA A 86 25.55 7.59 0.50
N GLY A 87 25.04 8.68 1.08
CA GLY A 87 25.54 10.03 0.79
C GLY A 87 26.99 10.23 1.22
N PHE A 88 27.41 9.62 2.34
CA PHE A 88 28.81 9.67 2.78
C PHE A 88 29.73 8.94 1.80
N LEU A 89 29.33 7.76 1.32
CA LEU A 89 30.09 6.99 0.32
C LEU A 89 30.21 7.73 -1.03
N LEU A 90 29.13 8.39 -1.45
CA LEU A 90 29.08 9.09 -2.74
C LEU A 90 29.81 10.43 -2.73
N PHE A 91 29.67 11.23 -1.66
CA PHE A 91 30.14 12.62 -1.64
C PHE A 91 31.36 12.86 -0.75
N ASN A 92 31.75 11.90 0.10
CA ASN A 92 32.82 12.04 1.09
C ASN A 92 32.70 13.32 1.95
N ASN A 93 31.45 13.78 2.15
CA ASN A 93 31.13 15.03 2.82
C ASN A 93 29.87 14.87 3.68
N ALA A 94 30.00 15.10 4.98
CA ALA A 94 28.92 14.95 5.95
C ALA A 94 27.72 15.88 5.68
N GLY A 95 27.95 17.09 5.15
CA GLY A 95 26.88 18.04 4.84
C GLY A 95 25.98 17.56 3.68
N LEU A 96 26.60 17.08 2.60
CA LEU A 96 25.87 16.51 1.45
C LEU A 96 25.21 15.17 1.82
N ALA A 97 25.84 14.38 2.70
CA ALA A 97 25.26 13.16 3.23
C ALA A 97 23.97 13.42 4.04
N ALA A 98 23.94 14.51 4.83
CA ALA A 98 22.74 14.91 5.56
C ALA A 98 21.60 15.32 4.62
N VAL A 99 21.89 16.06 3.54
CA VAL A 99 20.89 16.43 2.53
C VAL A 99 20.32 15.17 1.84
N MET A 100 21.18 14.22 1.48
CA MET A 100 20.75 12.93 0.89
C MET A 100 19.83 12.14 1.84
N ALA A 101 20.13 12.11 3.14
CA ALA A 101 19.29 11.44 4.14
C ALA A 101 17.89 12.08 4.22
N VAL A 102 17.81 13.41 4.20
CA VAL A 102 16.52 14.13 4.19
C VAL A 102 15.72 13.81 2.93
N CYS A 103 16.36 13.78 1.76
CA CYS A 103 15.71 13.40 0.51
C CYS A 103 15.17 11.96 0.50
N LEU A 104 15.80 11.03 1.24
CA LEU A 104 15.36 9.63 1.31
C LEU A 104 14.30 9.37 2.40
N THR A 105 14.00 10.36 3.23
CA THR A 105 13.00 10.26 4.32
C THR A 105 11.59 9.88 3.84
N PRO A 106 11.10 10.35 2.66
CA PRO A 106 9.78 9.97 2.15
C PRO A 106 9.68 8.52 1.63
N THR A 107 10.79 7.81 1.42
CA THR A 107 10.83 6.44 0.85
C THR A 107 9.90 5.43 1.54
N PRO A 108 9.87 5.32 2.88
CA PRO A 108 8.95 4.41 3.57
C PRO A 108 7.48 4.71 3.34
N TYR A 109 7.12 5.99 3.13
CA TYR A 109 5.75 6.35 2.80
C TYR A 109 5.34 5.79 1.44
N PHE A 110 6.21 5.95 0.42
CA PHE A 110 5.97 5.36 -0.90
C PHE A 110 5.80 3.84 -0.81
N TYR A 111 6.69 3.15 -0.09
CA TYR A 111 6.62 1.70 0.10
C TYR A 111 5.28 1.25 0.70
N LEU A 112 4.81 1.93 1.74
CA LEU A 112 3.53 1.60 2.37
C LEU A 112 2.33 1.82 1.44
N THR A 113 2.34 2.89 0.63
CA THR A 113 1.25 3.17 -0.32
C THR A 113 1.16 2.11 -1.42
N VAL A 114 2.30 1.63 -1.93
CA VAL A 114 2.33 0.55 -2.92
C VAL A 114 1.87 -0.76 -2.27
N LYS A 115 2.33 -1.05 -1.05
CA LYS A 115 1.94 -2.27 -0.33
C LYS A 115 0.45 -2.30 0.02
N SER A 116 -0.14 -1.18 0.43
CA SER A 116 -1.57 -1.10 0.70
C SER A 116 -2.40 -1.29 -0.57
N ALA A 117 -1.94 -0.75 -1.70
CA ALA A 117 -2.60 -0.95 -2.99
C ALA A 117 -2.54 -2.43 -3.40
N LYS A 118 -1.40 -3.09 -3.21
CA LYS A 118 -1.26 -4.53 -3.48
C LYS A 118 -2.20 -5.38 -2.60
N ALA A 119 -2.24 -5.11 -1.29
CA ALA A 119 -3.13 -5.83 -0.37
C ALA A 119 -4.62 -5.67 -0.75
N ALA A 120 -5.04 -4.45 -1.10
CA ALA A 120 -6.41 -4.21 -1.58
C ALA A 120 -6.72 -4.97 -2.88
N ARG A 121 -5.74 -5.14 -3.77
CA ARG A 121 -5.90 -5.95 -5.00
C ARG A 121 -6.04 -7.44 -4.68
N GLU A 122 -5.20 -7.96 -3.81
CA GLU A 122 -5.26 -9.38 -3.39
C GLU A 122 -6.63 -9.71 -2.79
N GLU A 123 -7.24 -8.78 -2.03
CA GLU A 123 -8.61 -8.93 -1.54
C GLU A 123 -9.66 -8.96 -2.68
N ILE A 124 -9.55 -8.06 -3.66
CA ILE A 124 -10.46 -8.01 -4.82
C ILE A 124 -10.31 -9.25 -5.70
N GLU A 125 -9.07 -9.68 -5.98
CA GLU A 125 -8.74 -10.87 -6.76
C GLU A 125 -9.23 -12.15 -6.08
N GLY A 126 -8.99 -12.28 -4.77
CA GLY A 126 -9.50 -13.40 -4.00
C GLY A 126 -11.03 -13.48 -4.00
N LEU A 127 -11.70 -12.32 -3.97
CA LEU A 127 -13.16 -12.25 -4.04
C LEU A 127 -13.72 -12.62 -5.42
N GLU A 128 -13.14 -12.11 -6.50
CA GLU A 128 -13.53 -12.45 -7.87
C GLU A 128 -13.36 -13.95 -8.14
N ASN A 129 -12.21 -14.52 -7.77
CA ASN A 129 -11.96 -15.95 -7.88
C ASN A 129 -12.99 -16.76 -7.07
N THR A 130 -13.29 -16.33 -5.84
CA THR A 130 -14.30 -16.99 -5.01
C THR A 130 -15.68 -16.98 -5.65
N MET A 131 -16.13 -15.83 -6.17
CA MET A 131 -17.41 -15.74 -6.88
C MET A 131 -17.44 -16.60 -8.15
N SER A 132 -16.33 -16.67 -8.88
CA SER A 132 -16.19 -17.51 -10.07
C SER A 132 -16.32 -19.00 -9.73
N ILE A 133 -15.60 -19.48 -8.71
CA ILE A 133 -15.69 -20.88 -8.25
C ILE A 133 -17.12 -21.22 -7.82
N ILE A 134 -17.75 -20.38 -6.99
CA ILE A 134 -19.12 -20.61 -6.52
C ILE A 134 -20.12 -20.61 -7.68
N THR A 135 -19.97 -19.67 -8.63
CA THR A 135 -20.89 -19.57 -9.78
C THR A 135 -20.75 -20.75 -10.72
N ASN A 136 -19.53 -21.24 -10.95
CA ASN A 136 -19.30 -22.46 -11.74
C ASN A 136 -19.89 -23.70 -11.05
N ALA A 137 -19.68 -23.84 -9.74
CA ALA A 137 -20.28 -24.93 -8.96
C ALA A 137 -21.82 -24.85 -9.00
N TYR A 138 -22.40 -23.67 -8.85
CA TYR A 138 -23.84 -23.45 -8.91
C TYR A 138 -24.43 -23.76 -10.29
N ALA A 139 -23.73 -23.39 -11.37
CA ALA A 139 -24.17 -23.68 -12.73
C ALA A 139 -24.33 -25.19 -12.98
N GLY A 140 -23.51 -26.02 -12.33
CA GLY A 140 -23.54 -27.48 -12.43
C GLY A 140 -24.48 -28.19 -11.45
N CYS A 141 -24.72 -27.63 -10.25
CA CYS A 141 -25.52 -28.32 -9.21
C CYS A 141 -26.93 -27.75 -8.99
N ASP A 142 -27.26 -26.59 -9.59
CA ASP A 142 -28.55 -25.89 -9.45
C ASP A 142 -28.97 -25.53 -8.01
N ASP A 143 -28.07 -25.69 -7.04
CA ASP A 143 -28.29 -25.40 -5.63
C ASP A 143 -27.17 -24.52 -5.07
N ILE A 144 -27.51 -23.27 -4.70
CA ILE A 144 -26.56 -22.27 -4.20
C ILE A 144 -25.93 -22.71 -2.87
N ILE A 145 -26.70 -23.37 -2.00
CA ILE A 145 -26.18 -23.81 -0.69
C ILE A 145 -25.12 -24.88 -0.92
N LYS A 146 -25.44 -25.87 -1.75
CA LYS A 146 -24.50 -26.95 -2.08
C LYS A 146 -23.24 -26.41 -2.76
N ALA A 147 -23.38 -25.45 -3.68
CA ALA A 147 -22.24 -24.80 -4.33
C ALA A 147 -21.32 -24.08 -3.34
N MET A 148 -21.88 -23.32 -2.39
CA MET A 148 -21.09 -22.62 -1.37
C MET A 148 -20.47 -23.58 -0.35
N GLU A 149 -21.15 -24.66 -0.01
CA GLU A 149 -20.61 -25.73 0.84
C GLU A 149 -19.41 -26.39 0.17
N THR A 150 -19.53 -26.82 -1.08
CA THR A 150 -18.41 -27.42 -1.83
C THR A 150 -17.21 -26.47 -1.88
N TYR A 151 -17.42 -25.17 -2.11
CA TYR A 151 -16.34 -24.18 -2.04
C TYR A 151 -15.67 -24.13 -0.64
N VAL A 152 -16.46 -24.09 0.43
CA VAL A 152 -15.95 -24.06 1.82
C VAL A 152 -15.16 -25.33 2.15
N GLU A 153 -15.66 -26.49 1.73
CA GLU A 153 -15.00 -27.79 1.93
C GLU A 153 -13.69 -27.88 1.16
N GLU A 154 -13.69 -27.55 -0.14
CA GLU A 154 -12.50 -27.58 -1.00
C GLU A 154 -11.42 -26.63 -0.49
N LYS A 155 -11.79 -25.40 -0.10
CA LYS A 155 -10.88 -24.42 0.47
C LYS A 155 -10.22 -24.94 1.76
N ASN A 156 -10.98 -25.62 2.61
CA ASN A 156 -10.50 -26.09 3.92
C ASN A 156 -9.89 -27.50 3.90
N LYS A 157 -9.97 -28.21 2.76
CA LYS A 157 -9.55 -29.62 2.61
C LYS A 157 -8.11 -29.86 3.03
N TYR A 158 -7.20 -28.97 2.65
CA TYR A 158 -5.76 -29.10 2.90
C TYR A 158 -5.25 -28.27 4.09
N ILE A 159 -6.14 -27.60 4.84
CA ILE A 159 -5.77 -26.71 5.93
C ILE A 159 -6.06 -27.40 7.28
N PRO A 160 -5.06 -27.57 8.15
CA PRO A 160 -5.28 -28.13 9.48
C PRO A 160 -6.19 -27.22 10.31
N VAL A 161 -7.09 -27.80 11.11
CA VAL A 161 -8.17 -27.10 11.83
C VAL A 161 -7.67 -25.89 12.63
N ARG A 162 -6.50 -26.00 13.27
CA ARG A 162 -5.89 -24.93 14.08
C ARG A 162 -5.44 -23.69 13.28
N LEU A 163 -5.24 -23.83 11.97
CA LEU A 163 -4.80 -22.74 11.08
C LEU A 163 -5.93 -22.20 10.20
N ARG A 164 -7.13 -22.77 10.29
CA ARG A 164 -8.29 -22.30 9.53
C ARG A 164 -8.71 -20.93 10.04
N LYS A 165 -8.74 -19.94 9.14
CA LYS A 165 -9.32 -18.63 9.42
C LYS A 165 -10.77 -18.64 8.92
N PRO A 166 -11.76 -18.38 9.79
CA PRO A 166 -13.15 -18.27 9.35
C PRO A 166 -13.28 -17.09 8.38
N THR A 167 -13.85 -17.38 7.23
CA THR A 167 -14.19 -16.40 6.20
C THR A 167 -15.70 -16.12 6.24
N PRO A 168 -16.16 -14.98 5.68
CA PRO A 168 -17.58 -14.67 5.63
C PRO A 168 -18.44 -15.78 4.99
N PHE A 169 -17.88 -16.54 4.05
CA PHE A 169 -18.53 -17.68 3.40
C PHE A 169 -18.68 -18.89 4.34
N ASP A 170 -17.67 -19.19 5.18
CA ASP A 170 -17.78 -20.28 6.17
C ASP A 170 -18.87 -19.96 7.21
N GLU A 171 -18.96 -18.68 7.62
CA GLU A 171 -19.99 -18.20 8.53
C GLU A 171 -21.39 -18.29 7.89
N PHE A 172 -21.53 -17.95 6.60
CA PHE A 172 -22.79 -18.07 5.88
C PHE A 172 -23.28 -19.52 5.82
N VAL A 173 -22.43 -20.47 5.39
CA VAL A 173 -22.81 -21.89 5.31
C VAL A 173 -23.21 -22.43 6.69
N SER A 174 -22.47 -22.04 7.74
CA SER A 174 -22.76 -22.45 9.12
C SER A 174 -24.07 -21.84 9.64
N GLU A 175 -24.33 -20.57 9.34
CA GLU A 175 -25.55 -19.86 9.74
C GLU A 175 -26.80 -20.49 9.10
N ILE A 176 -26.76 -20.75 7.78
CA ILE A 176 -27.88 -21.34 7.05
C ILE A 176 -28.20 -22.76 7.54
N LYS A 177 -27.17 -23.55 7.89
CA LYS A 177 -27.36 -24.93 8.36
C LYS A 177 -27.78 -25.05 9.82
N LEU A 178 -27.24 -24.21 10.70
CA LEU A 178 -27.33 -24.42 12.16
C LEU A 178 -28.24 -23.43 12.87
N ILE A 179 -28.50 -22.25 12.29
CA ILE A 179 -29.16 -21.14 12.99
C ILE A 179 -30.45 -20.73 12.29
N ASN A 180 -30.36 -20.29 11.03
CA ASN A 180 -31.51 -19.74 10.31
C ASN A 180 -31.47 -20.18 8.85
N PRO A 181 -32.42 -21.04 8.40
CA PRO A 181 -32.46 -21.53 7.02
C PRO A 181 -32.90 -20.48 5.99
N ASN A 182 -33.15 -19.23 6.38
CA ASN A 182 -33.49 -18.16 5.44
C ASN A 182 -32.28 -17.69 4.61
N ILE A 183 -32.22 -18.18 3.37
CA ILE A 183 -31.12 -17.92 2.42
C ILE A 183 -31.06 -16.44 2.02
N GLU A 184 -32.19 -15.78 1.75
CA GLU A 184 -32.20 -14.36 1.36
C GLU A 184 -31.58 -13.49 2.47
N HIS A 185 -31.96 -13.74 3.73
CA HIS A 185 -31.40 -13.03 4.88
C HIS A 185 -29.89 -13.29 5.04
N GLY A 186 -29.46 -14.55 4.91
CA GLY A 186 -28.03 -14.89 4.97
C GLY A 186 -27.21 -14.22 3.88
N LEU A 187 -27.74 -14.13 2.66
CA LEU A 187 -27.09 -13.49 1.51
C LEU A 187 -26.93 -11.97 1.72
N TYR A 188 -27.97 -11.28 2.21
CA TYR A 188 -27.85 -9.86 2.56
C TYR A 188 -26.82 -9.61 3.68
N ARG A 189 -26.73 -10.52 4.66
CA ARG A 189 -25.72 -10.43 5.72
C ARG A 189 -24.31 -10.64 5.18
N LEU A 190 -24.15 -11.55 4.22
CA LEU A 190 -22.88 -11.79 3.53
C LEU A 190 -22.45 -10.55 2.71
N GLU A 191 -23.37 -9.92 1.97
CA GLU A 191 -23.17 -8.64 1.28
C GLU A 191 -22.67 -7.55 2.23
N ALA A 192 -23.32 -7.41 3.39
CA ALA A 192 -22.97 -6.41 4.39
C ALA A 192 -21.57 -6.59 5.01
N LYS A 193 -21.03 -7.82 5.03
CA LYS A 193 -19.69 -8.13 5.53
C LYS A 193 -18.59 -7.77 4.53
N ILE A 194 -18.77 -8.11 3.25
CA ILE A 194 -17.74 -7.96 2.22
C ILE A 194 -17.67 -6.53 1.64
N LYS A 195 -18.79 -5.79 1.60
CA LYS A 195 -18.84 -4.36 1.20
C LYS A 195 -18.13 -4.02 -0.12
N ASN A 196 -18.32 -4.86 -1.13
CA ASN A 196 -17.84 -4.61 -2.50
C ASN A 196 -19.04 -4.39 -3.44
N ARG A 197 -18.96 -3.42 -4.35
CA ARG A 197 -20.05 -3.08 -5.28
C ARG A 197 -20.42 -4.25 -6.20
N TYR A 198 -19.44 -4.91 -6.80
CA TYR A 198 -19.66 -6.04 -7.71
C TYR A 198 -20.20 -7.25 -6.95
N PHE A 199 -19.72 -7.45 -5.72
CA PHE A 199 -20.24 -8.50 -4.84
C PHE A 199 -21.71 -8.26 -4.46
N ALA A 200 -22.08 -7.02 -4.13
CA ALA A 200 -23.48 -6.66 -3.86
C ALA A 200 -24.40 -6.93 -5.05
N GLU A 201 -23.94 -6.61 -6.26
CA GLU A 201 -24.67 -6.91 -7.49
C GLU A 201 -24.78 -8.42 -7.74
N TRP A 202 -23.70 -9.17 -7.51
CA TRP A 202 -23.69 -10.62 -7.59
C TRP A 202 -24.65 -11.27 -6.59
N VAL A 203 -24.68 -10.79 -5.34
CA VAL A 203 -25.61 -11.26 -4.31
C VAL A 203 -27.07 -10.98 -4.70
N LYS A 204 -27.38 -9.80 -5.24
CA LYS A 204 -28.73 -9.50 -5.73
C LYS A 204 -29.15 -10.43 -6.86
N MET A 205 -28.24 -10.73 -7.79
CA MET A 205 -28.49 -11.70 -8.85
C MET A 205 -28.66 -13.12 -8.30
N LEU A 206 -27.90 -13.52 -7.27
CA LEU A 206 -28.09 -14.81 -6.60
C LEU A 206 -29.49 -14.93 -5.96
N ILE A 207 -29.99 -13.88 -5.31
CA ILE A 207 -31.34 -13.86 -4.74
C ILE A 207 -32.40 -14.01 -5.84
N LEU A 208 -32.20 -13.37 -7.00
CA LEU A 208 -33.08 -13.57 -8.16
C LEU A 208 -32.99 -15.00 -8.71
N CYS A 209 -31.80 -15.59 -8.78
CA CYS A 209 -31.60 -16.98 -9.22
C CYS A 209 -32.23 -17.99 -8.26
N TYR A 210 -32.31 -17.66 -6.97
CA TYR A 210 -32.99 -18.48 -5.98
C TYR A 210 -34.50 -18.58 -6.27
N ARG A 211 -35.11 -17.50 -6.76
CA ARG A 211 -36.53 -17.46 -7.16
C ARG A 211 -36.76 -18.09 -8.54
N ASP A 212 -35.85 -17.85 -9.48
CA ASP A 212 -35.88 -18.46 -10.82
C ASP A 212 -34.50 -19.00 -11.22
N ARG A 213 -34.34 -20.33 -11.18
CA ARG A 213 -33.07 -21.02 -11.45
C ARG A 213 -32.60 -20.86 -12.90
N ARG A 214 -33.47 -20.46 -13.83
CA ARG A 214 -33.09 -20.22 -15.23
C ARG A 214 -32.14 -19.03 -15.39
N LEU A 215 -32.16 -18.11 -14.43
CA LEU A 215 -31.31 -16.92 -14.40
C LEU A 215 -29.87 -17.20 -13.97
N LYS A 216 -29.49 -18.45 -13.64
CA LYS A 216 -28.14 -18.79 -13.16
C LYS A 216 -27.01 -18.29 -14.08
N PHE A 217 -27.25 -18.21 -15.39
CA PHE A 217 -26.26 -17.70 -16.34
C PHE A 217 -26.06 -16.18 -16.29
N ALA A 218 -26.98 -15.42 -15.65
CA ALA A 218 -26.86 -13.98 -15.43
C ALA A 218 -25.78 -13.62 -14.39
N LEU A 219 -25.27 -14.59 -13.63
CA LEU A 219 -24.16 -14.39 -12.70
C LEU A 219 -22.80 -14.19 -13.42
N PHE A 220 -22.61 -14.83 -14.58
CA PHE A 220 -21.36 -14.74 -15.34
C PHE A 220 -21.05 -13.33 -15.85
N PRO A 221 -22.01 -12.57 -16.42
CA PRO A 221 -21.81 -11.16 -16.77
C PRO A 221 -21.32 -10.29 -15.61
N VAL A 222 -21.82 -10.50 -14.39
CA VAL A 222 -21.41 -9.72 -13.21
C VAL A 222 -19.95 -10.01 -12.87
N ILE A 223 -19.55 -11.28 -12.85
CA ILE A 223 -18.14 -11.68 -12.61
C ILE A 223 -17.24 -11.13 -13.71
N LYS A 224 -17.68 -11.21 -14.97
CA LYS A 224 -16.94 -10.64 -16.10
C LYS A 224 -16.73 -9.13 -15.92
N SER A 225 -17.75 -8.38 -15.50
CA SER A 225 -17.61 -6.94 -15.26
C SER A 225 -16.59 -6.60 -14.16
N MET A 226 -16.51 -7.43 -13.11
CA MET A 226 -15.51 -7.29 -12.05
C MET A 226 -14.11 -7.66 -12.56
N ASN A 227 -14.00 -8.71 -13.37
CA ASN A 227 -12.75 -9.12 -14.00
C ASN A 227 -12.24 -8.05 -14.98
N ASP A 228 -13.11 -7.45 -15.79
CA ASP A 228 -12.76 -6.36 -16.71
C ASP A 228 -12.23 -5.15 -15.92
N ALA A 229 -12.89 -4.78 -14.81
CA ALA A 229 -12.41 -3.72 -13.92
C ALA A 229 -11.06 -4.06 -13.27
N LYS A 230 -10.87 -5.32 -12.86
CA LYS A 230 -9.59 -5.83 -12.32
C LYS A 230 -8.48 -5.78 -13.38
N VAL A 231 -8.75 -6.21 -14.61
CA VAL A 231 -7.77 -6.20 -15.71
C VAL A 231 -7.36 -4.77 -16.04
N MET A 232 -8.31 -3.83 -16.15
CA MET A 232 -8.01 -2.41 -16.33
C MET A 232 -7.14 -1.86 -15.19
N GLN A 233 -7.42 -2.27 -13.96
CA GLN A 233 -6.62 -1.88 -12.80
C GLN A 233 -5.18 -2.44 -12.90
N ILE A 234 -5.02 -3.73 -13.21
CA ILE A 234 -3.71 -4.38 -13.39
C ILE A 234 -2.92 -3.73 -14.52
N GLU A 235 -3.57 -3.40 -15.63
CA GLU A 235 -2.94 -2.74 -16.77
C GLU A 235 -2.43 -1.34 -16.39
N SER A 236 -3.27 -0.54 -15.73
CA SER A 236 -2.90 0.78 -15.20
C SER A 236 -1.70 0.70 -14.25
N ASP A 237 -1.69 -0.30 -13.37
CA ASP A 237 -0.61 -0.53 -12.41
C ASP A 237 0.67 -1.08 -13.06
N GLY A 238 0.52 -1.86 -14.12
CA GLY A 238 1.62 -2.32 -14.96
C GLY A 238 2.30 -1.16 -15.66
N MET A 239 1.53 -0.21 -16.20
CA MET A 239 2.06 1.04 -16.74
C MET A 239 2.79 1.86 -15.66
N MET A 240 2.19 2.02 -14.47
CA MET A 240 2.85 2.69 -13.34
C MET A 240 4.19 2.03 -13.00
N THR A 241 4.24 0.70 -12.91
CA THR A 241 5.47 -0.03 -12.56
C THR A 241 6.57 0.19 -13.60
N ARG A 242 6.22 0.21 -14.89
CA ARG A 242 7.16 0.55 -15.97
C ARG A 242 7.71 1.97 -15.81
N VAL A 243 6.83 2.95 -15.61
CA VAL A 243 7.23 4.36 -15.40
C VAL A 243 8.16 4.50 -14.19
N TRP A 244 7.86 3.83 -13.08
CA TRP A 244 8.70 3.85 -11.89
C TRP A 244 10.05 3.19 -12.10
N ARG A 245 10.10 2.05 -12.80
CA ARG A 245 11.34 1.37 -13.13
C ARG A 245 12.23 2.26 -14.00
N ASP A 246 11.66 2.84 -15.04
CA ASP A 246 12.39 3.69 -15.98
C ASP A 246 12.89 4.97 -15.26
N TYR A 247 12.05 5.58 -14.42
CA TYR A 247 12.44 6.70 -13.55
C TYR A 247 13.59 6.35 -12.60
N LEU A 248 13.51 5.22 -11.89
CA LEU A 248 14.55 4.78 -10.96
C LEU A 248 15.86 4.48 -11.69
N MET A 249 15.79 3.95 -12.91
CA MET A 249 16.96 3.73 -13.76
C MET A 249 17.62 5.06 -14.15
N THR A 250 16.84 6.05 -14.59
CA THR A 250 17.36 7.40 -14.93
C THR A 250 17.99 8.09 -13.72
N VAL A 251 17.30 8.07 -12.56
CA VAL A 251 17.83 8.67 -11.33
C VAL A 251 19.08 7.94 -10.86
N GLY A 252 19.11 6.61 -10.94
CA GLY A 252 20.28 5.80 -10.63
C GLY A 252 21.48 6.15 -11.50
N MET A 253 21.29 6.29 -12.81
CA MET A 253 22.33 6.75 -13.74
C MET A 253 22.82 8.16 -13.38
N MET A 254 21.88 9.07 -13.09
CA MET A 254 22.18 10.45 -12.71
C MET A 254 23.15 10.50 -11.52
N PHE A 255 22.91 9.70 -10.48
CA PHE A 255 23.78 9.62 -9.30
C PHE A 255 25.07 8.84 -9.55
N SER A 256 25.08 7.86 -10.46
CA SER A 256 26.25 7.05 -10.81
C SER A 256 27.42 7.87 -11.38
N ILE A 257 27.11 9.00 -12.03
CA ILE A 257 28.11 9.91 -12.62
C ILE A 257 29.10 10.44 -11.56
N ILE A 258 28.65 10.62 -10.32
CA ILE A 258 29.45 11.23 -9.24
C ILE A 258 30.57 10.29 -8.75
N PRO A 259 30.29 9.03 -8.36
CA PRO A 259 31.36 8.06 -8.09
C PRO A 259 32.18 7.72 -9.34
N MET A 260 31.61 7.75 -10.54
CA MET A 260 32.38 7.56 -11.77
C MET A 260 33.42 8.67 -11.99
N MET A 261 33.07 9.93 -11.71
CA MET A 261 34.02 11.05 -11.68
C MET A 261 35.14 10.81 -10.66
N ARG A 262 34.84 10.25 -9.49
CA ARG A 262 35.86 9.91 -8.48
C ARG A 262 36.89 8.90 -9.00
N PHE A 263 36.46 7.91 -9.78
CA PHE A 263 37.37 6.92 -10.39
C PHE A 263 38.13 7.47 -11.59
N SER A 264 37.51 8.33 -12.40
CA SER A 264 38.13 8.88 -13.61
C SER A 264 39.13 10.00 -13.30
N ASN A 265 38.75 10.98 -12.46
CA ASN A 265 39.58 12.15 -12.15
C ASN A 265 39.29 12.66 -10.72
N ALA A 266 40.20 12.35 -9.79
CA ALA A 266 40.07 12.72 -8.39
C ALA A 266 40.04 14.25 -8.16
N GLU A 267 40.70 15.03 -9.02
CA GLU A 267 40.69 16.49 -8.93
C GLU A 267 39.32 17.10 -9.22
N TRP A 268 38.62 16.60 -10.26
CA TRP A 268 37.28 17.09 -10.61
C TRP A 268 36.27 16.75 -9.52
N PHE A 269 36.41 15.56 -8.93
CA PHE A 269 35.62 15.16 -7.76
C PHE A 269 35.89 16.07 -6.55
N SER A 270 37.15 16.42 -6.29
CA SER A 270 37.54 17.33 -5.22
C SER A 270 36.98 18.75 -5.42
N ILE A 271 37.01 19.26 -6.66
CA ILE A 271 36.41 20.56 -6.99
C ILE A 271 34.89 20.51 -6.78
N LEU A 272 34.21 19.45 -7.25
CA LEU A 272 32.76 19.31 -7.16
C LEU A 272 32.26 19.15 -5.71
N THR A 273 32.96 18.38 -4.88
CA THR A 273 32.55 18.10 -3.49
C THR A 273 33.16 19.04 -2.45
N GLY A 274 34.27 19.70 -2.80
CA GLY A 274 35.00 20.64 -1.95
C GLY A 274 34.50 22.07 -2.06
N THR A 275 34.24 22.56 -3.28
CA THR A 275 33.80 23.94 -3.51
C THR A 275 32.36 24.18 -3.08
N THR A 276 32.05 25.41 -2.68
CA THR A 276 30.68 25.83 -2.33
C THR A 276 29.73 25.73 -3.52
N ILE A 277 30.20 26.09 -4.71
CA ILE A 277 29.43 26.04 -5.97
C ILE A 277 29.07 24.58 -6.31
N GLY A 278 30.04 23.65 -6.25
CA GLY A 278 29.80 22.24 -6.53
C GLY A 278 28.83 21.58 -5.55
N LYS A 279 28.93 21.91 -4.25
CA LYS A 279 27.96 21.46 -3.23
C LYS A 279 26.54 21.95 -3.55
N MET A 280 26.38 23.21 -3.94
CA MET A 280 25.07 23.77 -4.32
C MET A 280 24.48 23.04 -5.53
N LEU A 281 25.29 22.71 -6.54
CA LEU A 281 24.83 21.93 -7.69
C LEU A 281 24.30 20.54 -7.28
N ILE A 282 25.02 19.84 -6.39
CA ILE A 282 24.58 18.53 -5.88
C ILE A 282 23.27 18.66 -5.08
N VAL A 283 23.13 19.71 -4.28
CA VAL A 283 21.87 19.97 -3.54
C VAL A 283 20.71 20.22 -4.50
N VAL A 284 20.91 21.03 -5.54
CA VAL A 284 19.89 21.27 -6.57
C VAL A 284 19.50 19.98 -7.26
N MET A 285 20.47 19.14 -7.65
CA MET A 285 20.23 17.82 -8.25
C MET A 285 19.44 16.87 -7.34
N LEU A 286 19.74 16.84 -6.03
CA LEU A 286 18.99 16.05 -5.06
C LEU A 286 17.56 16.56 -4.90
N MET A 287 17.38 17.88 -4.86
CA MET A 287 16.07 18.51 -4.76
C MET A 287 15.22 18.30 -6.01
N THR A 288 15.81 18.37 -7.21
CA THR A 288 15.10 18.09 -8.46
C THR A 288 14.68 16.62 -8.53
N ALA A 289 15.56 15.68 -8.16
CA ALA A 289 15.19 14.25 -8.06
C ALA A 289 14.08 13.98 -7.04
N LEU A 290 14.06 14.71 -5.92
CA LEU A 290 12.98 14.60 -4.96
C LEU A 290 11.66 15.13 -5.55
N ALA A 291 11.69 16.32 -6.15
CA ALA A 291 10.53 16.97 -6.73
C ALA A 291 9.91 16.15 -7.89
N THR A 292 10.75 15.60 -8.77
CA THR A 292 10.29 14.74 -9.87
C THR A 292 9.72 13.41 -9.35
N SER A 293 10.27 12.82 -8.28
CA SER A 293 9.68 11.62 -7.66
C SER A 293 8.27 11.89 -7.11
N PHE A 294 8.07 13.04 -6.46
CA PHE A 294 6.72 13.45 -6.02
C PHE A 294 5.78 13.72 -7.19
N HIS A 295 6.28 14.30 -8.28
CA HIS A 295 5.50 14.53 -9.49
C HIS A 295 5.08 13.20 -10.14
N VAL A 296 6.01 12.26 -10.34
CA VAL A 296 5.75 10.93 -10.87
C VAL A 296 4.71 10.21 -10.01
N MET A 297 4.83 10.25 -8.67
CA MET A 297 3.80 9.68 -7.79
C MET A 297 2.44 10.36 -7.96
N LYS A 298 2.40 11.68 -8.15
CA LYS A 298 1.12 12.39 -8.32
C LYS A 298 0.44 12.02 -9.63
N VAL A 299 1.21 11.83 -10.69
CA VAL A 299 0.72 11.48 -12.03
C VAL A 299 0.34 9.99 -12.11
N THR A 300 1.08 9.12 -11.44
CA THR A 300 0.88 7.66 -11.47
C THR A 300 -0.12 7.13 -10.46
N LYS A 301 -0.90 8.00 -9.78
CA LYS A 301 -1.93 7.50 -8.85
C LYS A 301 -2.92 6.62 -9.60
N PRO A 302 -3.27 5.43 -9.08
CA PRO A 302 -4.25 4.57 -9.71
C PRO A 302 -5.55 5.35 -9.90
N VAL A 303 -6.18 5.16 -11.05
CA VAL A 303 -7.34 5.89 -11.57
C VAL A 303 -8.62 5.61 -10.76
N ASN A 304 -8.52 5.14 -9.51
CA ASN A 304 -9.67 4.96 -8.62
C ASN A 304 -10.15 6.34 -8.11
N LYS A 305 -10.93 7.00 -8.97
CA LYS A 305 -12.05 7.84 -8.60
C LYS A 305 -13.34 7.04 -8.72
#